data_AF-A0A5B7V8V2-F1
#
_entry.id   AF-A0A5B7V8V2-F1
#
_cell.length_a   1.000
_cell.length_b   1.000
_cell.length_c   1.000
_cell.angle_alpha   90.00
_cell.angle_beta   90.00
_cell.angle_gamma   90.00
#
_symmetry.space_group_name_H-M   'P 1'
#
loop_
_entity.id
_entity.type
_entity.pdbx_description
1 polymer ?
#
loop_
_entity_poly.entity_id
_entity_poly.type
_entity_poly.pdbx_seq_one_letter_code
_entity_poly.pdbx_strand_id
1 'polypeptide(L)'
;MLADSVAWRDTPGAFWRGLRTVALDGTTLQVPDAPANKATFGTRKAKGGGENGYPLLRLLVLVETGTRAVLGAVFGPFCEGETAYASSLFGHLRAGMLLLADRGFDGWELMKAIQAEGADFLIRSRLARTPLVLRRGYVGLPKTSTNASARNLHSHAPAARRVLPVRLRLRPPAGQDRRGEHHRGAFPLE
;
A
#
# COMPACT_ATOMS: atom_id res chain seq x y z
N MET A 1 16.07 -16.51 -5.63
CA MET A 1 14.96 -17.11 -6.40
C MET A 1 13.80 -17.21 -5.43
N LEU A 2 12.84 -16.29 -5.49
CA LEU A 2 11.64 -16.37 -4.65
C LEU A 2 10.63 -17.26 -5.36
N ALA A 3 9.94 -18.10 -4.58
CA ALA A 3 9.09 -19.16 -5.09
C ALA A 3 7.91 -18.57 -5.88
N ASP A 4 7.56 -19.25 -6.98
CA ASP A 4 6.22 -19.12 -7.52
C ASP A 4 5.18 -19.48 -6.46
N SER A 5 3.95 -19.05 -6.70
CA SER A 5 2.82 -19.31 -5.82
C SER A 5 2.69 -20.81 -5.49
N VAL A 6 2.46 -21.13 -4.21
CA VAL A 6 2.48 -22.50 -3.68
C VAL A 6 1.05 -23.01 -3.41
N ALA A 7 0.06 -22.12 -3.30
CA ALA A 7 -1.31 -22.53 -3.02
C ALA A 7 -2.03 -23.16 -4.21
N TRP A 8 -2.69 -24.28 -3.93
CA TRP A 8 -3.69 -24.93 -4.77
C TRP A 8 -5.04 -24.22 -4.67
N ARG A 9 -5.95 -24.46 -5.62
CA ARG A 9 -7.27 -23.79 -5.68
C ARG A 9 -8.13 -24.00 -4.44
N ASP A 10 -7.98 -25.13 -3.78
CA ASP A 10 -8.67 -25.53 -2.55
C ASP A 10 -7.93 -25.14 -1.27
N THR A 11 -6.74 -24.51 -1.38
CA THR A 11 -6.01 -24.04 -0.21
C THR A 11 -6.82 -22.98 0.55
N PRO A 12 -7.14 -23.21 1.83
CA PRO A 12 -7.93 -22.27 2.62
C PRO A 12 -7.31 -20.87 2.64
N GLY A 13 -8.12 -19.86 2.34
CA GLY A 13 -7.70 -18.45 2.39
C GLY A 13 -6.70 -18.01 1.30
N ALA A 14 -6.42 -18.85 0.30
CA ALA A 14 -5.58 -18.48 -0.84
C ALA A 14 -6.33 -17.79 -1.98
N PHE A 15 -7.66 -17.89 -2.00
CA PHE A 15 -8.51 -17.32 -3.04
C PHE A 15 -9.73 -16.62 -2.46
N TRP A 16 -10.13 -15.53 -3.10
CA TRP A 16 -11.40 -14.86 -2.89
C TRP A 16 -12.10 -14.65 -4.23
N ARG A 17 -13.30 -15.23 -4.40
CA ARG A 17 -14.09 -15.15 -5.65
C ARG A 17 -13.28 -15.50 -6.91
N GLY A 18 -12.39 -16.49 -6.81
CA GLY A 18 -11.54 -16.94 -7.92
C GLY A 18 -10.25 -16.12 -8.11
N LEU A 19 -10.06 -15.01 -7.39
CA LEU A 19 -8.83 -14.23 -7.38
C LEU A 19 -7.87 -14.78 -6.32
N ARG A 20 -6.62 -15.04 -6.70
CA ARG A 20 -5.57 -15.45 -5.75
C ARG A 20 -5.23 -14.27 -4.85
N THR A 21 -5.31 -14.46 -3.54
CA THR A 21 -5.08 -13.37 -2.58
C THR A 21 -3.62 -13.32 -2.16
N VAL A 22 -3.03 -12.14 -2.33
CA VAL A 22 -1.68 -11.81 -1.90
C VAL A 22 -1.72 -10.58 -1.01
N ALA A 23 -0.82 -10.46 -0.05
CA ALA A 23 -0.75 -9.32 0.86
C ALA A 23 0.61 -8.65 0.81
N LEU A 24 0.61 -7.33 0.83
CA LEU A 24 1.81 -6.51 0.98
C LEU A 24 1.83 -5.95 2.40
N ASP A 25 2.89 -6.28 3.16
CA ASP A 25 3.06 -5.79 4.52
C ASP A 25 4.52 -5.49 4.84
N GLY A 26 4.72 -4.43 5.63
CA GLY A 26 6.03 -3.90 6.00
C GLY A 26 6.31 -4.13 7.48
N THR A 27 7.55 -4.48 7.80
CA THR A 27 8.04 -4.55 9.17
C THR A 27 9.44 -3.96 9.29
N THR A 28 9.91 -3.79 10.52
CA THR A 28 11.27 -3.33 10.80
C THR A 28 11.97 -4.33 11.68
N LEU A 29 13.20 -4.70 11.31
CA LEU A 29 14.06 -5.62 12.03
C LEU A 29 15.24 -4.85 12.63
N GLN A 30 15.61 -5.18 13.86
CA GLN A 30 16.86 -4.68 14.45
C GLN A 30 18.02 -5.48 13.86
N VAL A 31 19.09 -4.79 13.51
CA VAL A 31 20.36 -5.42 13.08
C VAL A 31 21.45 -5.15 14.11
N PRO A 32 22.54 -5.94 14.14
CA PRO A 32 23.63 -5.74 15.10
C PRO A 32 24.16 -4.31 15.09
N ASP A 33 24.51 -3.81 16.26
CA ASP A 33 25.08 -2.47 16.42
C ASP A 33 26.54 -2.44 15.94
N ALA A 34 26.71 -2.34 14.62
CA ALA A 34 27.98 -2.17 13.95
C ALA A 34 28.00 -0.84 13.18
N PRO A 35 29.15 -0.14 13.10
CA PRO A 35 29.26 1.11 12.35
C PRO A 35 28.76 1.02 10.90
N ALA A 36 29.01 -0.09 10.21
CA ALA A 36 28.54 -0.33 8.84
C ALA A 36 27.00 -0.42 8.74
N ASN A 37 26.35 -1.04 9.73
CA ASN A 37 24.90 -1.16 9.79
C ASN A 37 24.24 0.19 10.13
N LYS A 38 24.86 0.96 11.04
CA LYS A 38 24.43 2.34 11.34
C LYS A 38 24.51 3.23 10.10
N ALA A 39 25.62 3.18 9.37
CA ALA A 39 25.81 3.94 8.15
C ALA A 39 24.81 3.56 7.05
N THR A 40 24.48 2.28 6.92
CA THR A 40 23.56 1.79 5.87
C THR A 40 22.09 2.01 6.22
N PHE A 41 21.66 1.58 7.41
CA PHE A 41 20.23 1.45 7.74
C PHE A 41 19.70 2.58 8.64
N GLY A 42 20.60 3.31 9.31
CA GLY A 42 20.27 4.36 10.26
C GLY A 42 19.64 3.83 11.54
N THR A 43 19.55 4.71 12.53
CA THR A 43 18.92 4.46 13.84
C THR A 43 17.69 5.33 14.04
N ARG A 44 16.82 4.95 14.98
CA ARG A 44 15.76 5.88 15.42
C ARG A 44 16.40 7.07 16.13
N LYS A 45 15.93 8.27 15.78
CA LYS A 45 16.29 9.49 16.51
C LYS A 45 15.44 9.57 17.77
N ALA A 46 16.09 9.79 18.92
CA ALA A 46 15.42 10.12 20.16
C ALA A 46 14.77 11.52 20.05
N LYS A 47 13.76 11.79 20.89
CA LYS A 47 13.09 13.10 20.95
C LYS A 47 14.03 14.29 21.22
N GLY A 48 15.26 14.04 21.67
CA GLY A 48 16.31 15.05 21.91
C GLY A 48 17.42 15.10 20.86
N GLY A 49 17.25 14.46 19.69
CA GLY A 49 18.22 14.54 18.58
C GLY A 49 19.39 13.54 18.64
N GLY A 50 19.56 12.82 19.77
CA GLY A 50 20.53 11.73 19.86
C GLY A 50 20.09 10.48 19.10
N GLU A 51 21.05 9.73 18.57
CA GLU A 51 20.83 8.37 18.07
C GLU A 51 20.68 7.42 19.24
N ASN A 52 19.56 6.68 19.31
CA ASN A 52 19.35 5.69 20.36
C ASN A 52 18.77 4.39 19.77
N GLY A 53 19.32 3.27 20.23
CA GLY A 53 18.90 1.92 19.83
C GLY A 53 19.68 1.34 18.65
N TYR A 54 19.38 0.08 18.35
CA TYR A 54 19.96 -0.66 17.25
C TYR A 54 19.57 -0.07 15.88
N PRO A 55 20.42 -0.19 14.84
CA PRO A 55 20.04 0.18 13.49
C PRO A 55 18.83 -0.63 13.03
N LEU A 56 17.99 -0.02 12.19
CA LEU A 56 16.73 -0.61 11.76
C LEU A 56 16.72 -0.88 10.26
N LEU A 57 16.61 -2.15 9.92
CA LEU A 57 16.34 -2.63 8.58
C LEU A 57 14.83 -2.60 8.34
N ARG A 58 14.38 -1.95 7.28
CA ARG A 58 13.01 -2.09 6.79
C ARG A 58 12.91 -3.31 5.89
N LEU A 59 11.89 -4.12 6.11
CA LEU A 59 11.54 -5.27 5.30
C LEU A 59 10.11 -5.09 4.77
N LEU A 60 9.96 -5.06 3.46
CA LEU A 60 8.65 -5.11 2.81
C LEU A 60 8.49 -6.47 2.13
N VAL A 61 7.36 -7.14 2.37
CA VAL A 61 7.14 -8.51 1.89
C VAL A 61 5.81 -8.59 1.14
N LEU A 62 5.85 -9.26 -0.01
CA LEU A 62 4.67 -9.76 -0.72
C LEU A 62 4.50 -11.24 -0.38
N VAL A 63 3.36 -11.58 0.22
CA VAL A 63 3.05 -12.95 0.66
C VAL A 63 1.76 -13.45 0.04
N GLU A 64 1.68 -14.75 -0.20
CA GLU A 64 0.42 -15.44 -0.48
C GLU A 64 -0.36 -15.67 0.82
N THR A 65 -1.62 -15.25 0.91
CA THR A 65 -2.32 -15.18 2.21
C THR A 65 -2.73 -16.54 2.78
N GLY A 66 -2.96 -17.55 1.94
CA GLY A 66 -3.36 -18.89 2.39
C GLY A 66 -2.19 -19.70 2.94
N THR A 67 -1.09 -19.75 2.20
CA THR A 67 0.12 -20.52 2.56
C THR A 67 1.09 -19.73 3.43
N ARG A 68 0.98 -18.39 3.44
CA ARG A 68 1.99 -17.46 3.97
C ARG A 68 3.34 -17.57 3.25
N ALA A 69 3.37 -18.14 2.05
CA ALA A 69 4.57 -18.22 1.25
C ALA A 69 5.02 -16.81 0.83
N VAL A 70 6.32 -16.53 0.97
CA VAL A 70 6.92 -15.28 0.55
C VAL A 70 7.18 -15.33 -0.95
N LEU A 71 6.50 -14.46 -1.70
CA LEU A 71 6.61 -14.33 -3.15
C LEU A 71 7.66 -13.29 -3.54
N GLY A 72 7.85 -12.29 -2.68
CA GLY A 72 8.78 -11.19 -2.90
C GLY A 72 9.18 -10.54 -1.58
N ALA A 73 10.44 -10.11 -1.46
CA ALA A 73 10.89 -9.35 -0.31
C ALA A 73 11.91 -8.28 -0.74
N VAL A 74 11.80 -7.09 -0.16
CA VAL A 74 12.74 -5.98 -0.37
C VAL A 74 13.20 -5.47 0.99
N PHE A 75 14.50 -5.18 1.08
CA PHE A 75 15.14 -4.64 2.26
C PHE A 75 15.66 -3.25 1.98
N GLY A 76 15.66 -2.38 2.98
CA GLY A 76 16.30 -1.08 2.86
C GLY A 76 16.37 -0.30 4.16
N PRO A 77 16.93 0.92 4.12
CA PRO A 77 17.02 1.79 5.28
C PRO A 77 15.65 2.13 5.87
N PHE A 78 15.58 2.24 7.20
CA PHE A 78 14.33 2.60 7.90
C PHE A 78 13.86 4.04 7.63
N CYS A 79 14.77 4.94 7.23
CA CYS A 79 14.43 6.34 6.94
C CYS A 79 13.58 6.50 5.68
N GLU A 80 13.60 5.54 4.76
CA GLU A 80 12.80 5.56 3.53
C GLU A 80 11.43 4.94 3.74
N GLY A 81 10.35 5.63 3.36
CA GLY A 81 8.98 5.17 3.55
C GLY A 81 8.68 3.84 2.83
N GLU A 82 7.80 3.01 3.42
CA GLU A 82 7.45 1.67 2.90
C GLU A 82 6.92 1.67 1.47
N THR A 83 6.24 2.74 1.08
CA THR A 83 5.73 2.89 -0.29
C THR A 83 6.84 3.04 -1.34
N ALA A 84 8.05 3.47 -0.94
CA ALA A 84 9.19 3.58 -1.86
C ALA A 84 9.63 2.22 -2.40
N TYR A 85 9.49 1.17 -1.58
CA TYR A 85 9.89 -0.19 -1.93
C TYR A 85 8.79 -1.02 -2.59
N ALA A 86 7.54 -0.55 -2.53
CA ALA A 86 6.39 -1.32 -3.01
C ALA A 86 6.47 -1.62 -4.51
N SER A 87 6.88 -0.64 -5.32
CA SER A 87 7.00 -0.81 -6.77
C SER A 87 7.96 -1.93 -7.17
N SER A 88 9.03 -2.15 -6.40
CA SER A 88 9.99 -3.21 -6.66
C SER A 88 9.40 -4.62 -6.49
N LEU A 89 8.24 -4.75 -5.82
CA LEU A 89 7.53 -6.01 -5.63
C LEU A 89 6.39 -6.23 -6.61
N PHE A 90 6.03 -5.23 -7.42
CA PHE A 90 4.87 -5.32 -8.30
C PHE A 90 5.08 -6.24 -9.50
N GLY A 91 6.32 -6.48 -9.92
CA GLY A 91 6.62 -7.49 -10.96
C GLY A 91 6.24 -8.93 -10.59
N HIS A 92 5.89 -9.20 -9.32
CA HIS A 92 5.34 -10.50 -8.90
C HIS A 92 3.81 -10.61 -9.08
N LEU A 93 3.13 -9.46 -9.27
CA LEU A 93 1.70 -9.37 -9.49
C LEU A 93 1.36 -9.78 -10.93
N ARG A 94 0.16 -10.31 -11.11
CA ARG A 94 -0.40 -10.61 -12.44
C ARG A 94 -1.92 -10.63 -12.43
N ALA A 95 -2.50 -10.67 -13.62
CA ALA A 95 -3.93 -10.94 -13.80
C ALA A 95 -4.40 -12.17 -13.00
N GLY A 96 -5.57 -12.05 -12.38
CA GLY A 96 -6.13 -13.09 -11.50
C GLY A 96 -5.64 -13.04 -10.05
N MET A 97 -4.85 -12.03 -9.67
CA MET A 97 -4.49 -11.76 -8.27
C MET A 97 -5.29 -10.61 -7.67
N LEU A 98 -5.55 -10.70 -6.36
CA LEU A 98 -6.09 -9.63 -5.52
C LEU A 98 -5.06 -9.24 -4.46
N LEU A 99 -4.47 -8.05 -4.59
CA LEU A 99 -3.54 -7.50 -3.62
C LEU A 99 -4.26 -6.86 -2.44
N LEU A 100 -3.99 -7.37 -1.24
CA LEU A 100 -4.43 -6.81 0.02
C LEU A 100 -3.33 -5.91 0.57
N ALA A 101 -3.68 -4.67 0.92
CA ALA A 101 -2.75 -3.79 1.61
C ALA A 101 -3.43 -2.89 2.63
N ASP A 102 -2.62 -2.49 3.60
CA ASP A 102 -2.98 -1.60 4.67
C ASP A 102 -3.08 -0.12 4.18
N ARG A 103 -3.48 0.80 5.06
CA ARG A 103 -3.69 2.22 4.71
C ARG A 103 -2.43 3.00 4.36
N GLY A 104 -1.25 2.46 4.63
CA GLY A 104 0.04 3.00 4.22
C GLY A 104 0.17 3.06 2.70
N PHE A 105 -0.51 2.16 1.99
CA PHE A 105 -0.39 1.98 0.54
C PHE A 105 -1.56 2.60 -0.25
N ASP A 106 -2.36 3.49 0.34
CA ASP A 106 -3.56 4.05 -0.30
C ASP A 106 -3.30 5.18 -1.33
N GLY A 107 -2.06 5.30 -1.80
CA GLY A 107 -1.61 6.30 -2.77
C GLY A 107 -2.10 6.01 -4.19
N TRP A 108 -2.45 7.06 -4.93
CA TRP A 108 -2.96 6.97 -6.30
C TRP A 108 -1.97 6.32 -7.28
N GLU A 109 -0.70 6.75 -7.24
CA GLU A 109 0.35 6.20 -8.11
C GLU A 109 0.56 4.70 -7.89
N LEU A 110 0.49 4.28 -6.62
CA LEU A 110 0.62 2.88 -6.24
C LEU A 110 -0.52 2.03 -6.80
N MET A 111 -1.76 2.52 -6.71
CA MET A 111 -2.93 1.85 -7.27
C MET A 111 -2.91 1.75 -8.81
N LYS A 112 -2.34 2.76 -9.49
CA LYS A 112 -2.12 2.69 -10.94
C LYS A 112 -1.06 1.64 -11.29
N ALA A 113 0.04 1.60 -10.54
CA ALA A 113 1.10 0.63 -10.77
C ALA A 113 0.60 -0.82 -10.60
N ILE A 114 -0.19 -1.10 -9.56
CA ILE A 114 -0.82 -2.43 -9.38
C ILE A 114 -1.70 -2.82 -10.57
N GLN A 115 -2.51 -1.88 -11.06
CA GLN A 115 -3.38 -2.13 -12.22
C GLN A 115 -2.59 -2.29 -13.52
N ALA A 116 -1.44 -1.63 -13.67
CA ALA A 116 -0.58 -1.78 -14.82
C ALA A 116 -0.05 -3.22 -14.94
N GLU A 117 0.19 -3.89 -13.82
CA GLU A 117 0.53 -5.33 -13.75
C GLU A 117 -0.68 -6.26 -13.94
N GLY A 118 -1.88 -5.69 -14.12
CA GLY A 118 -3.13 -6.43 -14.33
C GLY A 118 -3.76 -7.03 -13.08
N ALA A 119 -3.25 -6.73 -11.88
CA ALA A 119 -3.81 -7.22 -10.63
C ALA A 119 -4.94 -6.32 -10.09
N ASP A 120 -5.91 -6.95 -9.41
CA ASP A 120 -6.91 -6.25 -8.61
C ASP A 120 -6.32 -5.88 -7.23
N PHE A 121 -6.93 -4.91 -6.54
CA PHE A 121 -6.50 -4.51 -5.20
C PHE A 121 -7.66 -4.25 -4.23
N LEU A 122 -7.41 -4.52 -2.95
CA LEU A 122 -8.24 -4.13 -1.81
C LEU A 122 -7.36 -3.44 -0.78
N ILE A 123 -7.46 -2.12 -0.72
CA ILE A 123 -6.61 -1.29 0.13
C ILE A 123 -7.48 -0.56 1.14
N ARG A 124 -7.10 -0.62 2.42
CA ARG A 124 -7.78 0.13 3.48
C ARG A 124 -7.56 1.63 3.27
N SER A 125 -8.62 2.40 3.05
CA SER A 125 -8.49 3.86 2.86
C SER A 125 -8.07 4.57 4.15
N ARG A 126 -7.24 5.63 4.04
CA ARG A 126 -7.04 6.59 5.13
C ARG A 126 -8.31 7.41 5.35
N LEU A 127 -8.52 7.86 6.59
CA LEU A 127 -9.70 8.63 6.99
C LEU A 127 -9.78 9.99 6.30
N ALA A 128 -8.63 10.63 6.04
CA ALA A 128 -8.56 11.93 5.39
C ALA A 128 -8.83 11.89 3.88
N ARG A 129 -8.94 10.69 3.28
CA ARG A 129 -9.17 10.54 1.85
C ARG A 129 -10.65 10.72 1.53
N THR A 130 -10.94 11.60 0.59
CA THR A 130 -12.28 11.88 0.07
C THR A 130 -12.40 11.40 -1.38
N PRO A 131 -12.52 10.08 -1.62
CA PRO A 131 -12.61 9.58 -2.99
C PRO A 131 -13.90 10.08 -3.66
N LEU A 132 -13.78 10.48 -4.92
CA LEU A 132 -14.97 10.75 -5.73
C LEU A 132 -15.73 9.44 -5.93
N VAL A 133 -16.93 9.35 -5.35
CA VAL A 133 -17.77 8.16 -5.48
C VAL A 133 -18.45 8.19 -6.84
N LEU A 134 -17.87 7.48 -7.82
CA LEU A 134 -18.43 7.42 -9.18
C LEU A 134 -19.69 6.55 -9.29
N ARG A 135 -19.75 5.46 -8.51
CA ARG A 135 -20.93 4.58 -8.43
C ARG A 135 -20.93 3.85 -7.09
N ARG A 136 -22.03 3.91 -6.35
CA ARG A 136 -22.23 3.02 -5.19
C ARG A 136 -22.69 1.65 -5.70
N GLY A 137 -21.81 0.65 -5.61
CA GLY A 137 -22.19 -0.75 -5.79
C GLY A 137 -22.47 -1.38 -4.42
N TYR A 138 -23.70 -1.82 -4.19
CA TYR A 138 -23.99 -2.71 -3.07
C TYR A 138 -23.74 -4.15 -3.53
N VAL A 139 -22.63 -4.75 -3.10
CA VAL A 139 -22.55 -6.22 -3.08
C VAL A 139 -23.32 -6.63 -1.84
N GLY A 140 -24.51 -7.22 -2.02
CA GLY A 140 -25.37 -7.66 -0.94
C GLY A 140 -24.65 -8.62 -0.01
N LEU A 141 -24.14 -8.10 1.11
CA LEU A 141 -23.88 -8.89 2.31
C LEU A 141 -25.20 -8.92 3.10
N PRO A 142 -25.55 -10.04 3.76
CA PRO A 142 -26.71 -10.09 4.64
C PRO A 142 -26.65 -8.92 5.63
N LYS A 143 -27.79 -8.24 5.77
CA LYS A 143 -27.92 -6.97 6.51
C LYS A 143 -27.56 -7.19 7.97
N THR A 144 -26.43 -6.63 8.41
CA THR A 144 -26.29 -6.15 9.78
C THR A 144 -26.11 -4.63 9.72
N SER A 145 -27.04 -3.95 10.39
CA SER A 145 -27.19 -2.51 10.53
C SER A 145 -25.91 -1.84 11.08
N THR A 146 -25.63 -0.58 10.71
CA THR A 146 -25.71 0.59 11.64
C THR A 146 -25.10 1.87 11.04
N ASN A 147 -25.96 2.90 11.06
CA ASN A 147 -25.86 4.36 11.12
C ASN A 147 -24.76 5.14 10.38
N ALA A 148 -25.23 5.91 9.41
CA ALA A 148 -24.67 7.22 9.08
C ALA A 148 -24.90 8.20 10.24
N SER A 149 -24.04 9.22 10.34
CA SER A 149 -24.03 10.35 11.28
C SER A 149 -23.79 10.05 12.77
N ALA A 150 -22.59 10.41 13.25
CA ALA A 150 -22.38 11.00 14.57
C ALA A 150 -20.99 11.67 14.61
N ARG A 151 -20.98 13.00 14.53
CA ARG A 151 -19.88 13.84 15.03
C ARG A 151 -19.85 13.68 16.55
N ASN A 152 -18.66 13.49 17.12
CA ASN A 152 -18.34 13.53 18.55
C ASN A 152 -19.20 12.66 19.50
N LEU A 153 -18.62 11.56 20.00
CA LEU A 153 -18.68 11.22 21.43
C LEU A 153 -17.58 10.22 21.78
N HIS A 154 -16.86 10.50 22.87
CA HIS A 154 -15.92 9.59 23.50
C HIS A 154 -16.69 8.46 24.21
N SER A 155 -16.50 7.21 23.81
CA SER A 155 -16.64 6.03 24.69
C SER A 155 -16.18 4.75 23.98
N HIS A 156 -15.50 3.89 24.75
CA HIS A 156 -14.92 2.61 24.34
C HIS A 156 -15.99 1.56 24.02
N ALA A 157 -16.04 1.09 22.77
CA ALA A 157 -16.58 -0.21 22.35
C ALA A 157 -15.88 -0.65 21.04
N PRO A 158 -15.66 -1.95 20.78
CA PRO A 158 -14.97 -2.40 19.57
C PRO A 158 -15.90 -2.16 18.38
N ALA A 159 -15.65 -1.09 17.63
CA ALA A 159 -16.45 -0.76 16.45
C ALA A 159 -16.36 -1.90 15.42
N ALA A 160 -17.49 -2.59 15.19
CA ALA A 160 -17.63 -3.56 14.11
C ALA A 160 -17.37 -2.84 12.76
N ARG A 161 -16.19 -3.07 12.18
CA ARG A 161 -15.79 -2.45 10.92
C ARG A 161 -16.39 -3.23 9.75
N ARG A 162 -17.41 -2.66 9.10
CA ARG A 162 -18.03 -3.21 7.89
C ARG A 162 -17.10 -2.99 6.70
N VAL A 163 -16.56 -4.07 6.14
CA VAL A 163 -15.79 -4.02 4.88
C VAL A 163 -16.79 -4.06 3.73
N LEU A 164 -16.99 -2.92 3.05
CA LEU A 164 -17.78 -2.86 1.82
C LEU A 164 -16.82 -3.02 0.64
N PRO A 165 -16.89 -4.12 -0.14
CA PRO A 165 -16.15 -4.21 -1.39
C PRO A 165 -16.74 -3.19 -2.36
N VAL A 166 -16.05 -2.07 -2.56
CA VAL A 166 -16.42 -1.06 -3.55
C VAL A 166 -15.53 -1.26 -4.76
N ARG A 167 -16.14 -1.52 -5.92
CA ARG A 167 -15.42 -1.47 -7.19
C ARG A 167 -15.22 0.00 -7.56
N LEU A 168 -14.04 0.53 -7.27
CA LEU A 168 -13.66 1.88 -7.66
C LEU A 168 -13.15 1.84 -9.09
N ARG A 169 -13.82 2.54 -10.02
CA ARG A 169 -13.17 2.92 -11.28
C ARG A 169 -12.26 4.10 -10.99
N LEU A 170 -10.97 3.86 -11.10
CA LEU A 170 -9.96 4.89 -10.95
C LEU A 170 -10.00 5.77 -12.22
N ARG A 171 -10.28 7.06 -12.07
CA ARG A 171 -10.10 8.06 -13.15
C ARG A 171 -8.91 8.93 -12.79
N PRO A 172 -7.89 9.10 -13.65
CA PRO A 172 -6.81 10.02 -13.38
C PRO A 172 -7.36 11.42 -13.10
N PRO A 173 -6.77 12.17 -12.15
CA PRO A 173 -7.13 13.57 -11.98
C PRO A 173 -6.92 14.28 -13.31
N ALA A 174 -7.93 15.03 -13.77
CA ALA A 174 -7.78 15.90 -14.93
C ALA A 174 -6.61 16.86 -14.65
N GLY A 175 -5.76 17.05 -15.67
CA GLY A 175 -4.41 17.60 -15.55
C GLY A 175 -4.25 18.77 -14.57
N GLN A 176 -3.28 18.65 -13.66
CA GLN A 176 -2.39 19.77 -13.36
C GLN A 176 -1.19 19.63 -14.28
N ASP A 177 -1.39 20.00 -15.54
CA ASP A 177 -0.29 20.33 -16.42
C ASP A 177 0.28 21.67 -15.96
N ARG A 178 1.45 21.62 -15.32
CA ARG A 178 2.27 22.80 -15.06
C ARG A 178 3.69 22.50 -15.52
N ARG A 179 3.90 22.43 -16.85
CA ARG A 179 5.14 22.88 -17.48
C ARG A 179 4.85 23.43 -18.87
N GLY A 180 5.20 24.70 -19.11
CA GLY A 180 5.50 25.14 -20.48
C GLY A 180 5.06 26.52 -20.95
N GLU A 181 5.00 27.57 -20.12
CA GLU A 181 5.19 28.93 -20.65
C GLU A 181 6.68 29.29 -20.57
N HIS A 182 7.45 28.78 -21.53
CA HIS A 182 8.68 29.43 -21.93
C HIS A 182 8.29 30.71 -22.67
N HIS A 183 8.49 31.85 -22.03
CA HIS A 183 8.52 33.15 -22.69
C HIS A 183 9.49 33.06 -23.90
N ARG A 184 8.92 33.06 -25.11
CA ARG A 184 9.62 33.54 -26.30
C ARG A 184 9.74 35.06 -26.17
N GLY A 185 10.81 35.52 -25.55
CA GLY A 185 11.30 36.88 -25.71
C GLY A 185 11.98 36.97 -27.07
N ALA A 186 11.39 37.77 -27.95
CA ALA A 186 11.93 38.11 -29.26
C ALA A 186 13.26 38.86 -29.10
N PHE A 187 14.24 38.49 -29.93
CA PHE A 187 15.36 39.36 -30.28
C PHE A 187 14.83 40.55 -31.10
N PRO A 188 15.38 41.75 -30.89
CA PRO A 188 15.70 42.63 -31.99
C PRO A 188 17.21 42.85 -32.11
N LEU A 189 17.58 43.01 -33.38
CA LEU A 189 18.85 43.46 -33.91
C LEU A 189 19.11 44.91 -33.45
N GLU A 190 20.28 45.19 -32.90
CA GLU A 190 21.40 45.95 -33.49
C GLU A 190 22.63 45.84 -32.57
#